data_AF-A0A2G1XEQ7-F1
#
_entry.id   AF-A0A2G1XEQ7-F1
#
_cell.length_a   1.000
_cell.length_b   1.000
_cell.length_c   1.000
_cell.angle_alpha   90.00
_cell.angle_beta   90.00
_cell.angle_gamma   90.00
#
_symmetry.space_group_name_H-M   'P 1'
#
loop_
_entity.id
_entity.type
_entity.pdbx_description
1 polymer ?
#
loop_
_entity_poly.entity_id
_entity_poly.type
_entity_poly.pdbx_seq_one_letter_code
_entity_poly.pdbx_strand_id
1 'polypeptide(L)' 'MDISGAEWLSAPGDTSEERVEIAYLPGGAVAMRSSADHDTVLRYTEAEWRAFVLGVRDGEFDIEP' A
#
# COMPACT_ATOMS: atom_id res chain seq x y z
N MET A 1 -8.34 12.05 -2.08
CA MET A 1 -9.06 10.78 -2.33
C MET A 1 -9.78 10.41 -1.05
N ASP A 2 -11.07 10.08 -1.14
CA ASP A 2 -11.86 9.60 0.00
C ASP A 2 -11.53 8.12 0.30
N ILE A 3 -11.41 7.80 1.58
CA ILE A 3 -11.07 6.46 2.10
C ILE A 3 -12.03 6.00 3.19
N SER A 4 -13.11 6.75 3.44
CA SER A 4 -14.07 6.48 4.52
C SER A 4 -14.76 5.11 4.40
N GLY A 5 -14.93 4.60 3.17
CA GLY A 5 -15.47 3.26 2.88
C GLY A 5 -14.43 2.27 2.36
N ALA A 6 -13.14 2.52 2.59
CA ALA A 6 -12.08 1.67 2.08
C ALA A 6 -12.08 0.28 2.76
N GLU A 7 -11.99 -0.77 1.95
CA GLU A 7 -11.70 -2.13 2.41
C GLU A 7 -10.18 -2.31 2.47
N TRP A 8 -9.66 -2.60 3.66
CA TRP A 8 -8.23 -2.76 3.91
C TRP A 8 -7.83 -4.22 3.83
N LEU A 9 -6.80 -4.50 3.05
CA LEU A 9 -6.30 -5.83 2.75
C LEU A 9 -4.85 -5.96 3.22
N SER A 10 -4.58 -7.01 3.99
CA SER A 10 -3.21 -7.46 4.28
C SER A 10 -2.78 -8.55 3.30
N ALA A 11 -1.50 -8.88 3.29
CA ALA A 11 -1.00 -10.00 2.49
C ALA A 11 -1.69 -11.32 2.91
N PRO A 12 -2.08 -12.19 1.96
CA PRO A 12 -2.73 -13.46 2.27
C PRO A 12 -1.88 -14.33 3.20
N GLY A 13 -2.46 -14.75 4.34
CA GLY A 13 -1.78 -15.61 5.30
C GLY A 13 -0.78 -14.90 6.22
N ASP A 14 -0.65 -13.56 6.13
CA ASP A 14 0.16 -12.79 7.06
C ASP A 14 -0.52 -12.70 8.42
N THR A 15 0.16 -13.21 9.45
CA THR A 15 -0.29 -13.20 10.85
C THR A 15 0.57 -12.29 11.72
N SER A 16 1.40 -11.44 11.10
CA SER A 16 2.27 -10.50 11.83
C SER A 16 1.43 -9.48 12.61
N GLU A 17 1.92 -9.10 13.80
CA GLU A 17 1.28 -8.08 14.64
C GLU A 17 1.28 -6.70 13.97
N GLU A 18 2.38 -6.37 13.30
CA GLU A 18 2.49 -5.21 12.42
C GLU A 18 2.64 -5.68 10.98
N ARG A 19 1.77 -5.17 10.10
CA ARG A 19 1.73 -5.51 8.68
C ARG A 19 1.30 -4.30 7.86
N VAL A 20 1.67 -4.33 6.58
CA VAL A 20 1.20 -3.33 5.62
C VAL A 20 -0.22 -3.71 5.19
N GLU A 21 -1.09 -2.71 5.18
CA GLU A 21 -2.43 -2.82 4.62
C GLU A 21 -2.56 -1.90 3.41
N ILE A 22 -3.26 -2.39 2.37
CA ILE A 22 -3.60 -1.60 1.19
C ILE A 22 -5.12 -1.56 0.98
N ALA A 23 -5.62 -0.51 0.34
CA ALA A 23 -6.99 -0.42 -0.11
C ALA A 23 -7.03 0.04 -1.57
N TYR A 24 -7.78 -0.70 -2.40
CA TYR A 24 -8.05 -0.30 -3.78
C TYR A 24 -9.19 0.72 -3.80
N LEU A 25 -8.96 1.84 -4.48
CA LEU A 25 -9.88 2.97 -4.56
C LEU A 25 -10.41 3.14 -6.00
N PRO A 26 -11.51 3.90 -6.19
CA PRO A 26 -12.01 4.22 -7.53
C PRO A 26 -10.94 4.83 -8.43
N GLY A 27 -10.96 4.49 -9.72
CA GLY A 27 -10.02 5.00 -10.71
C GLY A 27 -8.61 4.43 -10.60
N GLY A 28 -8.43 3.27 -9.97
CA GLY A 28 -7.14 2.57 -9.90
C GLY A 28 -6.15 3.12 -8.87
N ALA A 29 -6.58 4.09 -8.06
CA ALA A 29 -5.80 4.61 -6.95
C ALA A 29 -5.66 3.56 -5.83
N VAL A 30 -4.61 3.70 -5.03
CA VAL A 30 -4.31 2.81 -3.90
C VAL A 30 -3.96 3.63 -2.67
N ALA A 31 -4.56 3.28 -1.52
CA ALA A 31 -4.11 3.76 -0.23
C ALA A 31 -3.28 2.67 0.48
N MET A 32 -2.31 3.08 1.28
CA MET A 32 -1.44 2.20 2.05
C MET A 32 -1.25 2.75 3.46
N ARG A 33 -1.21 1.87 4.46
CA ARG A 33 -0.93 2.20 5.86
C ARG A 33 -0.25 1.04 6.60
N SER A 34 0.25 1.30 7.80
CA SER A 34 0.62 0.24 8.76
C SER A 34 -0.62 -0.18 9.55
N SER A 35 -0.75 -1.46 9.88
CA SER A 35 -1.77 -1.92 10.84
C SER A 35 -1.52 -1.42 12.27
N ALA A 36 -0.31 -0.92 12.56
CA ALA A 36 0.04 -0.32 13.86
C ALA A 36 -0.30 1.18 13.94
N ASP A 37 -0.51 1.86 12.80
CA ASP A 37 -0.90 3.28 12.73
C ASP A 37 -1.90 3.50 11.59
N HIS A 38 -3.18 3.69 11.95
CA HIS A 38 -4.26 3.91 11.00
C HIS A 38 -4.45 5.37 10.57
N ASP A 39 -3.78 6.31 11.24
CA ASP A 39 -3.93 7.75 10.98
C ASP A 39 -2.98 8.19 9.86
N THR A 40 -1.79 7.59 9.78
CA THR A 40 -0.83 7.85 8.71
C THR A 40 -1.14 7.01 7.47
N VAL A 41 -1.76 7.65 6.47
CA VAL A 41 -2.17 6.99 5.22
C VAL A 41 -1.48 7.60 4.00
N LEU A 42 -0.66 6.79 3.32
CA LEU A 42 -0.11 7.11 2.00
C LEU A 42 -1.17 6.86 0.93
N ARG A 43 -1.25 7.74 -0.07
CA ARG A 43 -2.24 7.63 -1.15
C ARG A 43 -1.56 7.85 -2.49
N TYR A 44 -1.77 6.92 -3.40
CA TYR A 44 -1.20 6.89 -4.72
C TYR A 44 -2.31 6.97 -5.76
N THR A 45 -2.14 7.81 -6.77
CA THR A 45 -2.88 7.70 -8.02
C THR A 45 -2.54 6.38 -8.72
N GLU A 46 -3.34 5.95 -9.70
CA GLU A 46 -3.04 4.76 -10.51
C GLU A 46 -1.63 4.83 -11.13
N ALA A 47 -1.26 6.00 -11.66
CA ALA A 47 0.04 6.20 -12.30
C ALA A 47 1.20 6.10 -11.31
N GLU A 48 1.08 6.72 -10.13
CA GLU A 48 2.09 6.64 -9.08
C GLU A 48 2.21 5.22 -8.53
N TRP A 49 1.09 4.52 -8.31
CA TRP A 49 1.10 3.13 -7.84
C TRP A 49 1.79 2.22 -8.86
N ARG A 50 1.48 2.39 -10.16
CA ARG A 50 2.15 1.65 -11.23
C ARG A 50 3.65 1.91 -11.25
N ALA A 51 4.06 3.17 -11.10
CA ALA A 51 5.48 3.53 -11.04
C ALA A 51 6.16 2.89 -9.82
N PHE A 52 5.55 2.98 -8.65
CA PHE A 52 6.04 2.36 -7.42
C PHE A 52 6.25 0.85 -7.57
N VAL A 53 5.24 0.12 -8.07
CA VAL A 53 5.33 -1.34 -8.28
C VAL A 53 6.43 -1.70 -9.29
N LEU A 54 6.62 -0.89 -10.34
CA LEU A 54 7.70 -1.11 -11.30
C LEU A 54 9.08 -0.90 -10.65
N GLY A 55 9.27 0.17 -9.86
CA GLY A 55 10.51 0.41 -9.14
C GLY A 55 10.84 -0.71 -8.14
N VAL A 56 9.85 -1.18 -7.38
CA VAL A 56 9.99 -2.35 -6.48
C VAL A 56 10.44 -3.59 -7.24
N ARG A 57 9.86 -3.86 -8.42
CA ARG A 57 10.25 -5.02 -9.25
C ARG A 57 11.63 -4.89 -9.88
N ASP A 58 12.09 -3.66 -10.10
CA ASP A 58 13.43 -3.36 -10.63
C ASP A 58 14.51 -3.39 -9.54
N GLY A 59 14.13 -3.63 -8.27
CA GLY A 59 15.04 -3.68 -7.13
C GLY A 59 15.44 -2.30 -6.60
N GLU A 60 14.73 -1.23 -6.96
CA GLU A 60 15.05 0.15 -6.53
C GLU A 60 15.05 0.32 -5.00
N PHE A 61 14.31 -0.55 -4.30
CA PHE A 61 14.16 -0.54 -2.85
C PHE A 61 14.84 -1.73 -2.16
N ASP A 62 15.61 -2.53 -2.90
CA ASP A 62 16.40 -3.59 -2.29
C ASP A 62 17.53 -2.95 -1.49
N ILE A 63 17.50 -3.16 -0.17
CA ILE A 63 18.59 -2.77 0.72
C ILE A 63 19.74 -3.76 0.49
N GLU A 64 20.77 -3.31 -0.22
CA GLU A 64 22.05 -4.03 -0.26
C GLU A 64 22.55 -4.26 1.19
N PRO A 65 23.10 -5.45 1.50
CA PRO A 65 23.68 -5.72 2.81
C PRO A 65 24.91 -4.86 3.12
#